data_AF-A0A1I5BTZ2-F1
#
_entry.id   AF-A0A1I5BTZ2-F1
#
_cell.length_a   1.000
_cell.length_b   1.000
_cell.length_c   1.000
_cell.angle_alpha   90.00
_cell.angle_beta   90.00
_cell.angle_gamma   90.00
#
_symmetry.space_group_name_H-M   'P 1'
#
loop_
_entity.id
_entity.type
_entity.pdbx_description
1 polymer ?
#
loop_
_entity_poly.entity_id
_entity_poly.type
_entity_poly.pdbx_seq_one_letter_code
_entity_poly.pdbx_strand_id
1 'polypeptide(L)'
;MIQEPGREVIKSMLGNDAFLLYDEIYNYISDNYNMDKVWDNGGKYGKYVIRFQKSKKTLCTLYIRDNQLGVWIIFGRDERDKFDKKRDIFCEDIANIYDATEVYHDGKWLMLDLSNDYYIDDIKQMLLIKKKPNIKLTMCGYCCEMCKAYAPNIRKNDERNELANMWKKYYNLDIPPESIYCDGCRCTNKNARRVDNNCPVRVCVMNKGIEDCSECVSYPCNTFMERKGLSYEEAENEQKELFNPKEYQDYMLAYDNKSRLDRKLK
;
A
#
# COMPACT_ATOMS: atom_id res chain seq x y z
N MET A 1 -18.30 -2.19 -9.08
CA MET A 1 -16.98 -1.53 -9.10
C MET A 1 -17.12 -0.14 -9.68
N ILE A 2 -16.73 0.87 -8.90
CA ILE A 2 -16.73 2.27 -9.30
C ILE A 2 -15.29 2.77 -9.43
N GLN A 3 -15.10 3.94 -10.04
CA GLN A 3 -13.84 4.66 -9.96
C GLN A 3 -13.60 5.15 -8.52
N GLU A 4 -12.34 5.18 -8.10
CA GLU A 4 -11.93 5.77 -6.82
C GLU A 4 -12.47 7.21 -6.69
N PRO A 5 -13.21 7.53 -5.62
CA PRO A 5 -13.59 8.90 -5.33
C PRO A 5 -12.32 9.73 -5.06
N GLY A 6 -12.31 10.99 -5.51
CA GLY A 6 -11.19 11.89 -5.25
C GLY A 6 -10.94 12.10 -3.74
N ARG A 7 -9.69 12.33 -3.35
CA ARG A 7 -9.27 12.50 -1.95
C ARG A 7 -10.09 13.56 -1.21
N GLU A 8 -10.38 14.70 -1.86
CA GLU A 8 -11.24 15.76 -1.29
C GLU A 8 -12.70 15.33 -1.10
N VAL A 9 -13.22 14.45 -1.97
CA VAL A 9 -14.56 13.86 -1.79
C VAL A 9 -14.56 12.97 -0.56
N ILE A 10 -13.53 12.13 -0.39
CA ILE A 10 -13.42 11.25 0.79
C ILE A 10 -13.28 12.09 2.07
N LYS A 11 -12.43 13.12 2.06
CA LYS A 11 -12.21 14.02 3.19
C LYS A 11 -13.46 14.80 3.58
N SER A 12 -14.20 15.35 2.61
CA SER A 12 -15.44 16.09 2.89
C SER A 12 -16.52 15.21 3.52
N MET A 13 -16.53 13.92 3.21
CA MET A 13 -17.45 12.95 3.81
C MET A 13 -17.01 12.54 5.23
N LEU A 14 -15.75 12.14 5.40
CA LEU A 14 -15.25 11.64 6.68
C LEU A 14 -15.06 12.73 7.73
N GLY A 15 -15.00 14.00 7.33
CA GLY A 15 -14.50 15.06 8.21
C GLY A 15 -12.99 14.88 8.48
N ASN A 16 -12.39 15.80 9.23
CA ASN A 16 -10.94 15.82 9.39
C ASN A 16 -10.41 14.59 10.17
N ASP A 17 -10.99 14.27 11.33
CA ASP A 17 -10.44 13.27 12.24
C ASP A 17 -10.57 11.84 11.68
N ALA A 18 -11.74 11.47 11.16
CA ALA A 18 -11.92 10.15 10.55
C ALA A 18 -11.17 10.03 9.21
N PHE A 19 -10.92 11.15 8.51
CA PHE A 19 -10.06 11.16 7.32
C PHE A 19 -8.60 10.89 7.68
N LEU A 20 -8.07 11.43 8.78
CA LEU A 20 -6.71 11.13 9.23
C LEU A 20 -6.55 9.64 9.53
N LEU A 21 -7.50 9.05 10.26
CA LEU A 21 -7.54 7.60 10.50
C LEU A 21 -7.58 6.81 9.18
N TYR A 22 -8.48 7.19 8.26
CA TYR A 22 -8.60 6.56 6.94
C TYR A 22 -7.29 6.59 6.17
N ASP A 23 -6.66 7.77 6.07
CA ASP A 23 -5.43 7.97 5.31
C ASP A 23 -4.29 7.15 5.93
N GLU A 24 -4.21 7.07 7.25
CA GLU A 24 -3.19 6.26 7.91
C GLU A 24 -3.40 4.75 7.71
N ILE A 25 -4.65 4.26 7.83
CA ILE A 25 -4.96 2.85 7.54
C ILE A 25 -4.67 2.52 6.07
N TYR A 26 -5.12 3.36 5.14
CA TYR A 26 -4.92 3.18 3.70
C TYR A 26 -3.44 3.08 3.35
N ASN A 27 -2.63 4.00 3.89
CA ASN A 27 -1.20 4.04 3.67
C ASN A 27 -0.49 2.86 4.32
N TYR A 28 -0.83 2.53 5.57
CA TYR A 28 -0.29 1.36 6.26
C TYR A 28 -0.55 0.09 5.47
N ILE A 29 -1.77 -0.09 4.94
CA ILE A 29 -2.09 -1.26 4.11
C ILE A 29 -1.27 -1.24 2.81
N SER A 30 -1.22 -0.10 2.13
CA SER A 30 -0.52 0.06 0.85
C SER A 30 1.00 -0.17 0.93
N ASP A 31 1.60 0.09 2.08
CA ASP A 31 3.05 -0.06 2.28
C ASP A 31 3.45 -1.44 2.80
N ASN A 32 2.54 -2.15 3.47
CA ASN A 32 2.85 -3.41 4.15
C ASN A 32 2.22 -4.64 3.47
N TYR A 33 1.15 -4.47 2.69
CA TYR A 33 0.36 -5.58 2.15
C TYR A 33 0.15 -5.48 0.65
N ASN A 34 0.49 -6.54 -0.09
CA ASN A 34 0.21 -6.65 -1.51
C ASN A 34 -1.28 -6.99 -1.70
N MET A 35 -2.11 -5.95 -1.76
CA MET A 35 -3.56 -6.01 -1.88
C MET A 35 -4.02 -5.24 -3.11
N ASP A 36 -5.01 -5.79 -3.81
CA ASP A 36 -5.77 -5.04 -4.81
C ASP A 36 -6.77 -4.14 -4.07
N LYS A 37 -6.96 -2.92 -4.58
CA LYS A 37 -7.91 -1.93 -4.04
C LYS A 37 -9.15 -1.94 -4.91
N VAL A 38 -10.27 -2.40 -4.35
CA VAL A 38 -11.52 -2.51 -5.11
C VAL A 38 -12.56 -1.56 -4.53
N TRP A 39 -12.88 -0.53 -5.30
CA TRP A 39 -13.91 0.46 -4.97
C TRP A 39 -15.29 0.01 -5.45
N ASP A 40 -16.31 0.20 -4.61
CA ASP A 40 -17.71 -0.05 -4.95
C ASP A 40 -18.66 0.90 -4.21
N ASN A 41 -19.96 0.78 -4.50
CA ASN A 41 -21.00 1.42 -3.70
C ASN A 41 -21.08 0.76 -2.31
N GLY A 42 -21.12 1.55 -1.24
CA GLY A 42 -21.15 1.05 0.14
C GLY A 42 -22.52 0.50 0.59
N GLY A 43 -23.58 0.74 -0.20
CA GLY A 43 -24.93 0.26 0.06
C GLY A 43 -25.47 0.79 1.39
N LYS A 44 -26.03 -0.10 2.21
CA LYS A 44 -26.60 0.27 3.53
C LYS A 44 -25.54 0.66 4.58
N TYR A 45 -24.26 0.42 4.30
CA TYR A 45 -23.16 0.64 5.24
C TYR A 45 -22.30 1.85 4.90
N GLY A 46 -22.68 2.66 3.91
CA GLY A 46 -21.93 3.85 3.52
C GLY A 46 -22.11 4.21 2.06
N LYS A 47 -21.60 5.37 1.64
CA LYS A 47 -21.70 5.80 0.24
C LYS A 47 -20.71 5.04 -0.63
N TYR A 48 -19.47 4.98 -0.18
CA TYR A 48 -18.38 4.29 -0.87
C TYR A 48 -17.78 3.22 0.03
N VAL A 49 -17.24 2.19 -0.61
CA VAL A 49 -16.49 1.15 0.07
C VAL A 49 -15.21 0.83 -0.70
N ILE A 50 -14.11 0.67 0.01
CA ILE A 50 -12.87 0.11 -0.51
C ILE A 50 -12.59 -1.23 0.15
N ARG A 51 -12.43 -2.27 -0.66
CA ARG A 51 -12.00 -3.60 -0.23
C ARG A 51 -10.53 -3.80 -0.55
N PHE A 52 -9.74 -4.09 0.48
CA PHE A 52 -8.36 -4.53 0.33
C PHE A 52 -8.35 -6.06 0.25
N GLN A 53 -8.20 -6.59 -0.96
CA GLN A 53 -8.32 -8.03 -1.20
C GLN A 53 -7.27 -8.55 -2.18
N LYS A 54 -6.92 -9.82 -2.07
CA LYS A 54 -6.08 -10.52 -3.04
C LYS A 54 -6.58 -11.94 -3.22
N SER A 55 -6.76 -12.37 -4.47
CA SER A 55 -7.19 -13.74 -4.80
C SER A 55 -8.47 -14.15 -4.03
N LYS A 56 -9.49 -13.28 -4.02
CA LYS A 56 -10.77 -13.45 -3.31
C LYS A 56 -10.69 -13.48 -1.78
N LYS A 57 -9.51 -13.26 -1.18
CA LYS A 57 -9.36 -13.13 0.28
C LYS A 57 -9.25 -11.66 0.65
N THR A 58 -10.15 -11.21 1.52
CA THR A 58 -10.18 -9.84 2.04
C THR A 58 -9.29 -9.71 3.27
N LEU A 59 -8.47 -8.66 3.32
CA LEU A 59 -7.74 -8.23 4.51
C LEU A 59 -8.68 -7.44 5.43
N CYS A 60 -9.22 -6.34 4.91
CA CYS A 60 -10.27 -5.55 5.52
C CYS A 60 -11.07 -4.81 4.46
N THR A 61 -12.17 -4.21 4.89
CA THR A 61 -13.01 -3.33 4.08
C THR A 61 -13.20 -2.02 4.82
N LEU A 62 -13.04 -0.88 4.14
CA LEU A 62 -13.32 0.45 4.70
C LEU A 62 -14.56 1.04 4.06
N TYR A 63 -15.50 1.46 4.89
CA TYR A 63 -16.74 2.13 4.51
C TYR A 63 -16.63 3.61 4.78
N ILE A 64 -16.82 4.42 3.74
CA ILE A 64 -16.80 5.88 3.82
C ILE A 64 -18.21 6.35 4.17
N ARG A 65 -18.37 6.88 5.40
CA ARG A 65 -19.64 7.39 5.96
C ARG A 65 -19.46 8.83 6.42
N ASP A 66 -20.57 9.51 6.67
CA ASP A 66 -20.54 10.90 7.12
C ASP A 66 -19.94 10.99 8.53
N ASN A 67 -18.80 11.68 8.65
CA ASN A 67 -18.01 11.88 9.87
C ASN A 67 -17.53 10.58 10.58
N GLN A 68 -17.49 9.45 9.87
CA GLN A 68 -17.13 8.16 10.47
C GLN A 68 -16.56 7.20 9.43
N LEU A 69 -15.55 6.43 9.84
CA LEU A 69 -14.96 5.35 9.08
C LEU A 69 -15.43 3.99 9.62
N GLY A 70 -16.14 3.21 8.80
CA GLY A 70 -16.47 1.83 9.14
C GLY A 70 -15.33 0.89 8.71
N VAL A 71 -14.65 0.25 9.65
CA VAL A 71 -13.60 -0.75 9.38
C VAL A 71 -14.16 -2.14 9.63
N TRP A 72 -14.23 -2.95 8.57
CA TRP A 72 -14.78 -4.30 8.65
C TRP A 72 -13.70 -5.36 8.49
N ILE A 73 -13.54 -6.20 9.51
CA ILE A 73 -12.54 -7.26 9.59
C ILE A 73 -13.22 -8.56 10.00
N ILE A 74 -12.91 -9.65 9.30
CA ILE A 74 -13.44 -10.98 9.62
C ILE A 74 -12.31 -11.85 10.17
N PHE A 75 -12.47 -12.32 11.41
CA PHE A 75 -11.54 -13.25 12.05
C PHE A 75 -12.09 -14.68 12.05
N GLY A 76 -11.37 -15.57 11.38
CA GLY A 76 -11.54 -17.02 11.49
C GLY A 76 -11.02 -17.55 12.84
N ARG A 77 -11.07 -18.87 13.03
CA ARG A 77 -10.66 -19.52 14.28
C ARG A 77 -9.24 -19.14 14.71
N ASP A 78 -8.25 -19.36 13.85
CA ASP A 78 -6.83 -19.08 14.16
C ASP A 78 -6.54 -17.60 14.43
N GLU A 79 -7.33 -16.69 13.86
CA GLU A 79 -7.19 -15.25 14.03
C GLU A 79 -7.77 -14.81 15.38
N ARG A 80 -8.90 -15.40 15.78
CA ARG A 80 -9.48 -15.22 17.12
C ARG A 80 -8.55 -15.74 18.22
N ASP A 81 -7.99 -16.94 18.06
CA ASP A 81 -7.03 -17.49 19.04
C ASP A 81 -5.79 -16.58 19.23
N LYS A 82 -5.39 -15.85 18.18
CA LYS A 82 -4.30 -14.85 18.25
C LYS A 82 -4.75 -13.55 18.90
N PHE A 83 -5.98 -13.11 18.63
CA PHE A 83 -6.56 -11.93 19.26
C PHE A 83 -6.67 -12.16 20.78
N ASP A 84 -7.23 -13.29 21.20
CA ASP A 84 -7.44 -13.62 22.61
C ASP A 84 -6.11 -13.67 23.39
N LYS A 85 -5.02 -14.17 22.76
CA LYS A 85 -3.66 -14.16 23.34
C LYS A 85 -3.02 -12.79 23.45
N LYS A 86 -3.51 -11.82 22.68
CA LYS A 86 -3.00 -10.45 22.62
C LYS A 86 -4.00 -9.47 23.22
N ARG A 87 -5.09 -9.94 23.83
CA ARG A 87 -6.25 -9.12 24.20
C ARG A 87 -5.88 -7.88 25.00
N ASP A 88 -4.92 -7.99 25.90
CA ASP A 88 -4.50 -6.92 26.81
C ASP A 88 -3.77 -5.75 26.13
N ILE A 89 -3.39 -5.88 24.84
CA ILE A 89 -2.79 -4.77 24.07
C ILE A 89 -3.84 -3.87 23.42
N PHE A 90 -5.10 -4.31 23.34
CA PHE A 90 -6.16 -3.57 22.69
C PHE A 90 -6.84 -2.62 23.67
N CYS A 91 -7.26 -1.45 23.18
CA CYS A 91 -8.06 -0.54 24.01
C CYS A 91 -9.41 -1.16 24.40
N GLU A 92 -10.00 -0.64 25.47
CA GLU A 92 -11.24 -1.18 26.05
C GLU A 92 -12.39 -1.20 25.03
N ASP A 93 -12.51 -0.16 24.21
CA ASP A 93 -13.56 -0.07 23.18
C ASP A 93 -13.46 -1.22 22.15
N ILE A 94 -12.26 -1.46 21.62
CA ILE A 94 -12.02 -2.54 20.63
C ILE A 94 -12.22 -3.91 21.26
N ALA A 95 -11.75 -4.10 22.48
CA ALA A 95 -11.92 -5.35 23.22
C ALA A 95 -13.41 -5.64 23.51
N ASN A 96 -14.18 -4.62 23.91
CA ASN A 96 -15.62 -4.74 24.15
C ASN A 96 -16.40 -5.04 22.86
N ILE A 97 -16.08 -4.36 21.76
CA ILE A 97 -16.69 -4.66 20.45
C ILE A 97 -16.39 -6.09 20.05
N TYR A 98 -15.14 -6.54 20.23
CA TYR A 98 -14.79 -7.93 19.97
C TYR A 98 -15.63 -8.86 20.83
N ASP A 99 -15.66 -8.72 22.15
CA ASP A 99 -16.38 -9.65 23.03
C ASP A 99 -17.88 -9.71 22.73
N ALA A 100 -18.52 -8.57 22.42
CA ALA A 100 -19.94 -8.48 22.08
C ALA A 100 -20.28 -9.03 20.68
N THR A 101 -19.31 -9.16 19.77
CA THR A 101 -19.57 -9.58 18.39
C THR A 101 -19.83 -11.08 18.28
N GLU A 102 -20.90 -11.45 17.58
CA GLU A 102 -21.28 -12.83 17.31
C GLU A 102 -20.28 -13.55 16.40
N VAL A 103 -20.09 -14.86 16.64
CA VAL A 103 -19.28 -15.74 15.79
C VAL A 103 -20.20 -16.55 14.88
N TYR A 104 -20.09 -16.33 13.57
CA TYR A 104 -20.79 -17.11 12.55
C TYR A 104 -19.95 -18.30 12.09
N HIS A 105 -20.57 -19.16 11.27
CA HIS A 105 -19.94 -20.37 10.73
C HIS A 105 -18.64 -20.12 9.95
N ASP A 106 -18.49 -18.93 9.35
CA ASP A 106 -17.35 -18.51 8.54
C ASP A 106 -16.44 -17.48 9.22
N GLY A 107 -16.70 -17.14 10.49
CA GLY A 107 -15.85 -16.28 11.30
C GLY A 107 -16.61 -15.30 12.17
N LYS A 108 -15.87 -14.42 12.85
CA LYS A 108 -16.38 -13.32 13.66
C LYS A 108 -16.23 -12.02 12.88
N TRP A 109 -17.35 -11.37 12.61
CA TRP A 109 -17.46 -10.27 11.65
C TRP A 109 -17.50 -8.93 12.38
N LEU A 110 -16.33 -8.32 12.57
CA LEU A 110 -16.15 -7.12 13.37
C LEU A 110 -16.35 -5.88 12.50
N MET A 111 -17.43 -5.14 12.73
CA MET A 111 -17.62 -3.78 12.19
C MET A 111 -17.22 -2.78 13.26
N LEU A 112 -16.18 -2.00 12.99
CA LEU A 112 -15.67 -0.97 13.88
C LEU A 112 -16.03 0.39 13.30
N ASP A 113 -16.82 1.16 14.03
CA ASP A 113 -17.32 2.44 13.58
C ASP A 113 -16.52 3.56 14.27
N LEU A 114 -15.49 4.06 13.57
CA LEU A 114 -14.40 4.84 14.16
C LEU A 114 -14.41 6.29 13.67
N SER A 115 -14.10 7.24 14.56
CA SER A 115 -14.21 8.68 14.29
C SER A 115 -12.88 9.44 14.34
N ASN A 116 -11.80 8.85 14.85
CA ASN A 116 -10.50 9.52 14.98
C ASN A 116 -9.34 8.52 15.03
N ASP A 117 -8.11 9.05 15.02
CA ASP A 117 -6.85 8.31 14.95
C ASP A 117 -6.45 7.58 16.25
N TYR A 118 -7.18 7.75 17.35
CA TYR A 118 -6.95 7.02 18.61
C TYR A 118 -6.84 5.50 18.42
N TYR A 119 -7.61 4.94 17.49
CA TYR A 119 -7.71 3.50 17.24
C TYR A 119 -6.66 2.95 16.27
N ILE A 120 -5.72 3.78 15.80
CA ILE A 120 -4.84 3.38 14.70
C ILE A 120 -3.97 2.17 15.04
N ASP A 121 -3.42 2.13 16.26
CA ASP A 121 -2.54 1.04 16.68
C ASP A 121 -3.32 -0.26 16.88
N ASP A 122 -4.55 -0.18 17.41
CA ASP A 122 -5.47 -1.32 17.46
C ASP A 122 -5.73 -1.88 16.06
N ILE A 123 -6.06 -1.02 15.09
CA ILE A 123 -6.31 -1.45 13.72
C ILE A 123 -5.06 -2.09 13.09
N LYS A 124 -3.88 -1.50 13.28
CA LYS A 124 -2.61 -2.09 12.82
C LYS A 124 -2.41 -3.48 13.43
N GLN A 125 -2.64 -3.66 14.73
CA GLN A 125 -2.54 -4.97 15.38
C GLN A 125 -3.57 -5.98 14.86
N MET A 126 -4.81 -5.55 14.61
CA MET A 126 -5.85 -6.40 14.02
C MET A 126 -5.47 -6.87 12.61
N LEU A 127 -4.91 -5.98 11.78
CA LEU A 127 -4.42 -6.32 10.44
C LEU A 127 -3.24 -7.31 10.51
N LEU A 128 -2.32 -7.13 11.46
CA LEU A 128 -1.20 -8.05 11.71
C LEU A 128 -1.68 -9.45 12.14
N ILE A 129 -2.75 -9.53 12.94
CA ILE A 129 -3.41 -10.79 13.30
C ILE A 129 -4.01 -11.45 12.05
N LYS A 130 -4.70 -10.67 11.22
CA LYS A 130 -5.35 -11.13 9.98
C LYS A 130 -4.34 -11.69 8.99
N LYS A 131 -3.21 -11.01 8.81
CA LYS A 131 -2.19 -11.40 7.84
C LYS A 131 -0.85 -10.79 8.24
N LYS A 132 0.24 -11.53 8.04
CA LYS A 132 1.58 -10.93 8.12
C LYS A 132 1.81 -10.01 6.91
N PRO A 133 2.49 -8.85 7.09
CA PRO A 133 2.94 -8.02 5.99
C PRO A 133 3.68 -8.85 4.94
N ASN A 134 3.43 -8.56 3.67
CA ASN A 134 3.95 -9.35 2.55
C ASN A 134 4.42 -8.49 1.37
N ILE A 135 4.52 -7.18 1.55
CA ILE A 135 5.29 -6.33 0.64
C ILE A 135 6.78 -6.50 0.94
N LYS A 136 7.57 -6.59 -0.13
CA LYS A 136 9.03 -6.58 -0.06
C LYS A 136 9.54 -5.32 -0.76
N LEU A 137 10.19 -4.46 0.02
CA LEU A 137 10.79 -3.24 -0.51
C LEU A 137 12.19 -3.51 -1.07
N THR A 138 12.50 -2.79 -2.14
CA THR A 138 13.86 -2.71 -2.69
C THR A 138 14.72 -1.82 -1.82
N MET A 139 16.02 -1.80 -2.11
CA MET A 139 17.02 -0.98 -1.42
C MET A 139 16.67 0.53 -1.43
N CYS A 140 15.98 1.00 -2.47
CA CYS A 140 15.55 2.40 -2.59
C CYS A 140 14.09 2.63 -2.16
N GLY A 141 13.36 1.61 -1.66
CA GLY A 141 11.95 1.72 -1.28
C GLY A 141 10.93 1.49 -2.41
N TYR A 142 11.37 1.18 -3.64
CA TYR A 142 10.45 0.70 -4.69
C TYR A 142 9.84 -0.65 -4.29
N CYS A 143 8.70 -1.00 -4.89
CA CYS A 143 8.00 -2.25 -4.64
C CYS A 143 8.03 -3.14 -5.89
N CYS A 144 8.94 -4.14 -5.93
CA CYS A 144 9.05 -5.07 -7.07
C CYS A 144 7.75 -5.81 -7.34
N GLU A 145 6.99 -6.18 -6.30
CA GLU A 145 5.71 -6.89 -6.41
C GLU A 145 4.66 -6.09 -7.21
N MET A 146 4.79 -4.77 -7.29
CA MET A 146 3.91 -3.87 -8.03
C MET A 146 4.51 -3.42 -9.37
N CYS A 147 5.80 -3.63 -9.58
CA CYS A 147 6.52 -3.13 -10.74
C CYS A 147 6.28 -4.01 -11.98
N LYS A 148 5.77 -3.42 -13.06
CA LYS A 148 5.54 -4.13 -14.34
C LYS A 148 6.82 -4.51 -15.09
N ALA A 149 7.98 -3.97 -14.69
CA ALA A 149 9.29 -4.38 -15.20
C ALA A 149 9.87 -5.60 -14.48
N TYR A 150 9.28 -6.03 -13.36
CA TYR A 150 9.78 -7.16 -12.57
C TYR A 150 9.48 -8.48 -13.27
N ALA A 151 10.49 -9.34 -13.41
CA ALA A 151 10.42 -10.56 -14.22
C ALA A 151 9.24 -11.50 -13.85
N PRO A 152 8.94 -11.77 -12.56
CA PRO A 152 7.74 -12.53 -12.19
C PRO A 152 6.43 -11.88 -12.63
N ASN A 153 6.34 -10.54 -12.61
CA ASN A 153 5.14 -9.82 -13.04
C ASN A 153 4.97 -9.89 -14.55
N ILE A 154 6.04 -9.71 -15.33
CA ILE A 154 6.04 -9.87 -16.79
C ILE A 154 5.56 -11.28 -17.18
N ARG A 155 6.09 -12.32 -16.51
CA ARG A 155 5.68 -13.72 -16.79
C ARG A 155 4.22 -13.99 -16.48
N LYS A 156 3.63 -13.25 -15.53
CA LYS A 156 2.23 -13.38 -15.13
C LYS A 156 1.30 -12.63 -16.06
N ASN A 157 1.66 -11.40 -16.43
CA ASN A 157 0.93 -10.54 -17.35
C ASN A 157 1.91 -9.52 -17.96
N ASP A 158 2.17 -9.63 -19.25
CA ASP A 158 3.14 -8.77 -19.92
C ASP A 158 2.49 -7.43 -20.30
N GLU A 159 2.81 -6.39 -19.55
CA GLU A 159 2.30 -5.01 -19.71
C GLU A 159 3.46 -4.03 -20.01
N ARG A 160 4.54 -4.51 -20.67
CA ARG A 160 5.73 -3.70 -20.92
C ARG A 160 5.50 -2.55 -21.89
N ASN A 161 4.58 -2.70 -22.84
CA ASN A 161 4.23 -1.62 -23.76
C ASN A 161 3.59 -0.44 -23.02
N GLU A 162 2.62 -0.75 -22.14
CA GLU A 162 1.96 0.22 -21.29
C GLU A 162 2.94 0.86 -20.32
N LEU A 163 3.81 0.06 -19.69
CA LEU A 163 4.83 0.60 -18.80
C LEU A 163 5.80 1.56 -19.53
N ALA A 164 6.24 1.23 -20.75
CA ALA A 164 7.10 2.10 -21.55
C ALA A 164 6.42 3.46 -21.80
N ASN A 165 5.14 3.44 -22.21
CA ASN A 165 4.35 4.66 -22.39
C ASN A 165 4.24 5.47 -21.10
N MET A 166 4.04 4.81 -19.95
CA MET A 166 3.95 5.49 -18.67
C MET A 166 5.30 6.07 -18.24
N TRP A 167 6.41 5.38 -18.43
CA TRP A 167 7.74 5.93 -18.15
C TRP A 167 8.09 7.11 -19.05
N LYS A 168 7.64 7.10 -20.31
CA LYS A 168 7.77 8.26 -21.19
C LYS A 168 6.91 9.44 -20.69
N LYS A 169 5.66 9.18 -20.29
CA LYS A 169 4.72 10.21 -19.78
C LYS A 169 5.20 10.86 -18.49
N TYR A 170 5.59 10.07 -17.49
CA TYR A 170 5.89 10.57 -16.14
C TYR A 170 7.36 10.95 -15.94
N TYR A 171 8.29 10.34 -16.69
CA TYR A 171 9.74 10.53 -16.47
C TYR A 171 10.49 10.95 -17.73
N ASN A 172 9.81 11.12 -18.87
CA ASN A 172 10.43 11.34 -20.19
C ASN A 172 11.47 10.27 -20.57
N LEU A 173 11.31 9.05 -20.05
CA LEU A 173 12.19 7.92 -20.33
C LEU A 173 11.65 7.14 -21.54
N ASP A 174 12.40 7.18 -22.63
CA ASP A 174 12.06 6.46 -23.87
C ASP A 174 12.80 5.12 -23.93
N ILE A 175 12.26 4.14 -23.20
CA ILE A 175 12.86 2.80 -23.07
C ILE A 175 12.02 1.82 -23.90
N PRO A 176 12.62 1.12 -24.88
CA PRO A 176 11.90 0.12 -25.67
C PRO A 176 11.35 -1.00 -24.77
N PRO A 177 10.11 -1.46 -24.96
CA PRO A 177 9.48 -2.53 -24.15
C PRO A 177 10.34 -3.81 -24.01
N GLU A 178 11.09 -4.17 -25.04
CA GLU A 178 12.01 -5.32 -25.04
C GLU A 178 13.21 -5.16 -24.09
N SER A 179 13.58 -3.91 -23.79
CA SER A 179 14.64 -3.56 -22.83
C SER A 179 14.12 -3.49 -21.39
N ILE A 180 12.80 -3.49 -21.18
CA ILE A 180 12.17 -3.45 -19.86
C ILE A 180 12.18 -4.86 -19.26
N TYR A 181 13.20 -5.16 -18.46
CA TYR A 181 13.29 -6.41 -17.71
C TYR A 181 14.15 -6.27 -16.45
N CYS A 182 13.63 -6.71 -15.31
CA CYS A 182 14.36 -6.66 -14.04
C CYS A 182 14.14 -7.93 -13.21
N ASP A 183 15.22 -8.60 -12.83
CA ASP A 183 15.22 -9.69 -11.84
C ASP A 183 15.17 -9.18 -10.40
N GLY A 184 15.21 -7.86 -10.21
CA GLY A 184 15.19 -7.21 -8.89
C GLY A 184 16.58 -6.85 -8.36
N CYS A 185 16.67 -5.76 -7.59
CA CYS A 185 17.95 -5.25 -7.09
C CYS A 185 18.69 -6.26 -6.19
N ARG A 186 17.94 -7.05 -5.41
CA ARG A 186 18.45 -8.06 -4.47
C ARG A 186 18.71 -9.44 -5.09
N CYS A 187 18.46 -9.63 -6.40
CA CYS A 187 18.76 -10.90 -7.05
C CYS A 187 20.28 -11.17 -7.04
N THR A 188 20.67 -12.35 -6.55
CA THR A 188 22.07 -12.77 -6.41
C THR A 188 22.59 -13.58 -7.61
N ASN A 189 21.73 -13.87 -8.59
CA ASN A 189 22.15 -14.55 -9.80
C ASN A 189 23.21 -13.72 -10.54
N LYS A 190 24.32 -14.34 -10.93
CA LYS A 190 25.41 -13.69 -11.68
C LYS A 190 24.94 -13.08 -13.00
N ASN A 191 23.91 -13.66 -13.60
CA ASN A 191 23.31 -13.21 -14.85
C ASN A 191 22.02 -12.40 -14.63
N ALA A 192 21.79 -11.89 -13.42
CA ALA A 192 20.60 -11.08 -13.11
C ALA A 192 20.57 -9.83 -13.98
N ARG A 193 19.51 -9.67 -14.75
CA ARG A 193 19.23 -8.50 -15.57
C ARG A 193 18.52 -7.46 -14.72
N ARG A 194 18.86 -6.20 -14.92
CA ARG A 194 18.20 -5.05 -14.28
C ARG A 194 17.96 -4.00 -15.34
N VAL A 195 16.86 -3.28 -15.20
CA VAL A 195 16.55 -2.12 -16.06
C VAL A 195 17.69 -1.10 -15.98
N ASP A 196 18.27 -0.94 -14.79
CA ASP A 196 19.45 -0.13 -14.57
C ASP A 196 20.52 -0.92 -13.80
N ASN A 197 21.63 -1.20 -14.47
CA ASN A 197 22.79 -1.89 -13.88
C ASN A 197 23.70 -0.96 -13.08
N ASN A 198 23.59 0.37 -13.27
CA ASN A 198 24.44 1.38 -12.66
C ASN A 198 23.71 2.14 -11.55
N CYS A 199 22.75 1.50 -10.87
CA CYS A 199 21.97 2.15 -9.83
C CYS A 199 22.85 2.56 -8.64
N PRO A 200 23.00 3.88 -8.37
CA PRO A 200 23.91 4.38 -7.34
C PRO A 200 23.40 4.05 -5.94
N VAL A 201 22.07 4.00 -5.74
CA VAL A 201 21.47 3.57 -4.47
C VAL A 201 21.81 2.11 -4.15
N ARG A 202 21.78 1.22 -5.14
CA ARG A 202 22.11 -0.21 -4.92
C ARG A 202 23.55 -0.37 -4.44
N VAL A 203 24.50 0.31 -5.10
CA VAL A 203 25.92 0.29 -4.71
C VAL A 203 26.10 0.88 -3.32
N CYS A 204 25.46 2.02 -3.04
CA CYS A 204 25.53 2.68 -1.73
C CYS A 204 25.02 1.80 -0.59
N VAL A 205 23.84 1.18 -0.75
CA VAL A 205 23.24 0.28 0.25
C VAL A 205 24.13 -0.94 0.51
N MET A 206 24.67 -1.56 -0.55
CA MET A 206 25.60 -2.68 -0.43
C MET A 206 26.90 -2.30 0.30
N ASN A 207 27.50 -1.16 -0.04
CA ASN A 207 28.74 -0.70 0.58
C ASN A 207 28.56 -0.31 2.05
N LYS A 208 27.38 0.23 2.41
CA LYS A 208 27.05 0.58 3.79
C LYS A 208 26.63 -0.62 4.64
N GLY A 209 26.29 -1.75 4.03
CA GLY A 209 25.81 -2.93 4.75
C GLY A 209 24.47 -2.71 5.46
N ILE A 210 23.61 -1.84 4.92
CA ILE A 210 22.26 -1.59 5.43
C ILE A 210 21.22 -2.31 4.57
N GLU A 211 20.01 -2.52 5.09
CA GLU A 211 18.97 -3.21 4.33
C GLU A 211 18.41 -2.33 3.22
N ASP A 212 17.98 -1.11 3.55
CA ASP A 212 17.43 -0.16 2.59
C ASP A 212 17.67 1.29 3.05
N CYS A 213 17.27 2.25 2.22
CA CYS A 213 17.48 3.67 2.50
C CYS A 213 16.85 4.16 3.82
N SER A 214 15.84 3.51 4.39
CA SER A 214 15.28 3.94 5.69
C SER A 214 16.24 3.72 6.85
N GLU A 215 17.23 2.84 6.73
CA GLU A 215 18.23 2.62 7.79
C GLU A 215 19.40 3.62 7.72
N CYS A 216 19.46 4.46 6.67
CA CYS A 216 20.54 5.42 6.49
C CYS A 216 20.27 6.69 7.30
N VAL A 217 21.15 7.03 8.24
CA VAL A 217 21.07 8.28 9.03
C VAL A 217 21.07 9.57 8.19
N SER A 218 21.60 9.52 6.97
CA SER A 218 21.59 10.64 6.03
C SER A 218 20.37 10.67 5.11
N TYR A 219 19.41 9.77 5.28
CA TYR A 219 18.20 9.74 4.45
C TYR A 219 17.29 10.94 4.77
N PRO A 220 16.71 11.62 3.76
CA PRO A 220 16.98 11.47 2.33
C PRO A 220 18.29 12.16 1.93
N CYS A 221 19.20 11.44 1.23
CA CYS A 221 20.46 11.99 0.73
C CYS A 221 20.45 12.16 -0.80
N ASN A 222 21.44 12.87 -1.35
CA ASN A 222 21.57 13.10 -2.80
C ASN A 222 21.52 11.80 -3.61
N THR A 223 22.21 10.74 -3.15
CA THR A 223 22.19 9.43 -3.82
C THR A 223 20.79 8.82 -3.88
N PHE A 224 19.98 8.99 -2.82
CA PHE A 224 18.58 8.57 -2.84
C PHE A 224 17.76 9.40 -3.82
N MET A 225 17.98 10.72 -3.83
CA MET A 225 17.23 11.65 -4.69
C MET A 225 17.42 11.36 -6.19
N GLU A 226 18.57 10.81 -6.61
CA GLU A 226 18.80 10.33 -7.99
C GLU A 226 17.87 9.18 -8.42
N ARG A 227 17.24 8.50 -7.45
CA ARG A 227 16.30 7.39 -7.67
C ARG A 227 14.97 7.60 -6.96
N LYS A 228 14.63 8.84 -6.63
CA LYS A 228 13.31 9.19 -6.12
C LYS A 228 12.31 9.12 -7.29
N GLY A 229 11.27 8.32 -7.16
CA GLY A 229 10.11 8.39 -8.07
C GLY A 229 9.13 9.47 -7.63
N LEU A 230 8.21 9.83 -8.53
CA LEU A 230 7.16 10.79 -8.20
C LEU A 230 6.22 10.18 -7.16
N SER A 231 5.87 10.97 -6.14
CA SER A 231 4.74 10.67 -5.28
C SER A 231 3.40 10.91 -6.01
N TYR A 232 2.29 10.45 -5.42
CA TYR A 232 0.97 10.66 -6.02
C TYR A 232 0.69 12.16 -6.23
N GLU A 233 0.94 12.97 -5.20
CA GLU A 233 0.71 14.41 -5.23
C GLU A 233 1.62 15.10 -6.26
N GLU A 234 2.88 14.69 -6.36
CA GLU A 234 3.80 15.24 -7.37
C GLU A 234 3.34 14.86 -8.79
N ALA A 235 2.97 13.59 -8.99
CA ALA A 235 2.46 13.11 -10.26
C ALA A 235 1.16 13.82 -10.68
N GLU A 236 0.24 14.04 -9.74
CA GLU A 236 -1.00 14.78 -9.95
C GLU A 236 -0.72 16.24 -10.32
N ASN A 237 0.15 16.91 -9.56
CA ASN A 237 0.52 18.30 -9.80
C ASN A 237 1.25 18.50 -11.14
N GLU A 238 2.14 17.58 -11.52
CA GLU A 238 2.88 17.66 -12.77
C GLU A 238 2.00 17.38 -14.00
N GLN A 239 1.10 16.39 -13.91
CA GLN A 239 0.27 15.96 -15.04
C GLN A 239 -1.05 16.76 -15.16
N LYS A 240 -1.52 17.40 -14.09
CA LYS A 240 -2.75 18.22 -14.04
C LYS A 240 -3.95 17.46 -14.63
N GLU A 241 -4.63 18.04 -15.62
CA GLU A 241 -5.79 17.46 -16.31
C GLU A 241 -5.48 16.12 -17.00
N LEU A 242 -4.22 15.81 -17.28
CA LEU A 242 -3.79 14.53 -17.87
C LEU A 242 -3.52 13.45 -16.81
N PHE A 243 -3.60 13.78 -15.54
CA PHE A 243 -3.42 12.83 -14.45
C PHE A 243 -4.57 11.83 -14.43
N ASN A 244 -4.23 10.56 -14.28
CA ASN A 244 -5.19 9.49 -14.11
C ASN A 244 -4.82 8.67 -12.88
N PRO A 245 -5.64 8.69 -11.81
CA PRO A 245 -5.35 7.97 -10.58
C PRO A 245 -5.16 6.47 -10.79
N LYS A 246 -5.93 5.87 -11.71
CA LYS A 246 -5.83 4.44 -12.03
C LYS A 246 -4.50 4.12 -12.72
N GLU A 247 -4.08 4.94 -13.68
CA GLU A 247 -2.78 4.77 -14.34
C GLU A 247 -1.63 4.88 -13.34
N TYR A 248 -1.67 5.88 -12.46
CA TYR A 248 -0.66 6.04 -11.43
C TYR A 248 -0.62 4.81 -10.50
N GLN A 249 -1.80 4.37 -10.03
CA GLN A 249 -1.95 3.22 -9.14
C GLN A 249 -1.45 1.91 -9.77
N ASP A 250 -1.66 1.71 -11.08
CA ASP A 250 -1.29 0.48 -11.78
C ASP A 250 0.18 0.42 -12.21
N TYR A 251 0.76 1.58 -12.57
CA TYR A 251 2.08 1.62 -13.21
C TYR A 251 3.12 2.39 -12.39
N MET A 252 2.76 3.47 -11.70
CA MET A 252 3.71 4.37 -11.06
C MET A 252 3.87 4.17 -9.56
N LEU A 253 2.86 3.68 -8.84
CA LEU A 253 2.89 3.54 -7.38
C LEU A 253 4.04 2.64 -6.87
N ALA A 254 4.52 1.71 -7.71
CA ALA A 254 5.72 0.91 -7.43
C ALA A 254 6.97 1.77 -7.19
N TYR A 255 6.99 2.99 -7.72
CA TYR A 255 8.11 3.94 -7.68
C TYR A 255 7.93 5.07 -6.66
N ASP A 256 6.79 5.16 -5.99
CA ASP A 256 6.56 6.12 -4.88
C ASP A 256 7.34 5.68 -3.64
N ASN A 257 8.67 5.79 -3.69
CA ASN A 257 9.55 5.32 -2.64
C ASN A 257 9.64 6.30 -1.48
N LYS A 258 9.73 7.60 -1.74
CA LYS A 258 9.95 8.58 -0.68
C LYS A 258 8.78 8.59 0.30
N SER A 259 7.54 8.69 -0.19
CA SER A 259 6.36 8.70 0.69
C SER A 259 6.29 7.43 1.54
N ARG A 260 6.64 6.29 0.95
CA ARG A 260 6.68 4.99 1.66
C ARG A 260 7.76 4.92 2.72
N LEU A 261 8.98 5.32 2.41
CA LEU A 261 10.08 5.30 3.36
C LEU A 261 9.88 6.33 4.47
N ASP A 262 9.36 7.51 4.14
CA ASP A 262 9.04 8.54 5.14
C ASP A 262 7.97 8.05 6.13
N ARG A 263 6.95 7.31 5.66
CA ARG A 263 5.94 6.69 6.54
C ARG A 263 6.49 5.54 7.37
N LYS A 264 7.50 4.81 6.88
CA LYS A 264 8.19 3.75 7.64
C LYS A 264 9.04 4.30 8.79
N LEU A 265 9.43 5.58 8.71
CA LEU A 265 10.25 6.26 9.72
C LEU A 265 9.44 6.99 10.81
N LYS A 266 8.12 7.10 10.62
CA LYS A 266 7.19 7.61 11.63
C LYS A 266 6.86 6.51 12.62
#